data_AF-X0BE82-F1
#
_entry.id   AF-X0BE82-F1
#
_cell.length_a   1.000
_cell.length_b   1.000
_cell.length_c   1.000
_cell.angle_alpha   90.00
_cell.angle_beta   90.00
_cell.angle_gamma   90.00
#
_symmetry.space_group_name_H-M   'P 1'
#
loop_
_entity.id
_entity.type
_entity.pdbx_description
1 polymer ?
#
loop_
_entity_poly.entity_id
_entity_poly.type
_entity_poly.pdbx_seq_one_letter_code
_entity_poly.pdbx_strand_id
1 'polypeptide(L)'
;MKVGEWKATLENLDRGTTQDFLVYICERYKITSWGSGHEYTRQFQQLYTTVNGQYMNRNDTKEVYKYYRSVLVPRFGHRPPNIDGKPVLNVDNLRVILTFNIAYDTTIFPGERHRINLAGCYQLLCYTGARPAELVDGERQKPKDGSIQELFGQNAVQSSASASSEEQEAPADEQSKVLNGLLCQETGTWAS
;
A
#
# COMPACT_ATOMS: atom_id res chain seq x y z
N MET A 1 -18.49 -13.45 30.83
CA MET A 1 -17.61 -12.38 31.35
C MET A 1 -18.46 -11.12 31.49
N LYS A 2 -18.71 -10.63 32.70
CA LYS A 2 -19.35 -9.30 32.90
C LYS A 2 -18.21 -8.28 32.89
N VAL A 3 -17.91 -7.76 31.71
CA VAL A 3 -16.90 -6.70 31.55
C VAL A 3 -17.56 -5.41 32.02
N GLY A 4 -16.89 -4.65 32.90
CA GLY A 4 -17.37 -3.35 33.35
C GLY A 4 -17.33 -2.31 32.23
N GLU A 5 -17.35 -1.02 32.59
CA GLU A 5 -17.09 0.03 31.60
C GLU A 5 -15.73 -0.22 30.92
N TRP A 6 -15.72 -0.20 29.59
CA TRP A 6 -14.54 -0.62 28.80
C TRP A 6 -13.31 0.22 29.12
N LYS A 7 -13.49 1.51 29.42
CA LYS A 7 -12.40 2.43 29.77
C LYS A 7 -11.80 2.08 31.13
N ALA A 8 -12.64 1.89 32.15
CA ALA A 8 -12.20 1.47 33.48
C ALA A 8 -11.51 0.09 33.46
N THR A 9 -11.93 -0.79 32.53
CA THR A 9 -11.29 -2.10 32.31
C THR A 9 -9.89 -1.95 31.72
N LEU A 10 -9.68 -1.00 30.81
CA LEU A 10 -8.36 -0.70 30.23
C LEU A 10 -7.44 0.02 31.23
N GLU A 11 -7.98 0.87 32.10
CA GLU A 11 -7.21 1.54 33.16
C GLU A 11 -6.69 0.57 34.22
N ASN A 12 -7.46 -0.49 34.51
CA ASN A 12 -7.11 -1.54 35.47
C ASN A 12 -6.72 -2.85 34.79
N LEU A 13 -6.16 -2.76 33.57
CA LEU A 13 -5.87 -3.94 32.76
C LEU A 13 -4.84 -4.83 33.46
N ASP A 14 -5.21 -6.09 33.68
CA ASP A 14 -4.30 -7.12 34.16
C ASP A 14 -3.88 -8.06 33.02
N ARG A 15 -2.88 -8.89 33.33
CA ARG A 15 -2.41 -9.92 32.39
C ARG A 15 -3.53 -10.91 32.02
N GLY A 16 -4.39 -11.28 32.97
CA GLY A 16 -5.49 -12.22 32.75
C GLY A 16 -6.49 -11.71 31.72
N THR A 17 -6.92 -10.44 31.86
CA THR A 17 -7.85 -9.80 30.90
C THR A 17 -7.26 -9.74 29.50
N THR A 18 -5.95 -9.49 29.37
CA THR A 18 -5.29 -9.53 28.06
C THR A 18 -5.28 -10.94 27.46
N GLN A 19 -5.08 -11.98 28.28
CA GLN A 19 -5.14 -13.37 27.83
C GLN A 19 -6.57 -13.76 27.41
N ASP A 20 -7.58 -13.36 28.19
CA ASP A 20 -9.00 -13.58 27.88
C ASP A 20 -9.41 -12.89 26.59
N PHE A 21 -8.92 -11.68 26.34
CA PHE A 21 -9.10 -10.99 25.06
C PHE A 21 -8.54 -11.82 23.89
N LEU A 22 -7.35 -12.38 24.02
CA LEU A 22 -6.77 -13.24 22.98
C LEU A 22 -7.57 -14.53 22.77
N VAL A 23 -8.08 -15.15 23.85
CA VAL A 23 -8.98 -16.30 23.74
C VAL A 23 -10.25 -15.92 22.98
N TYR A 24 -10.89 -14.82 23.35
CA TYR A 24 -12.08 -14.30 22.67
C TYR A 24 -11.84 -14.10 21.17
N ILE A 25 -10.70 -13.50 20.82
CA ILE A 25 -10.32 -13.26 19.44
C ILE A 25 -10.12 -14.58 18.67
N CYS A 26 -9.48 -15.58 19.28
CA CYS A 26 -9.29 -16.90 18.66
C CYS A 26 -10.61 -17.69 18.52
N GLU A 27 -11.56 -17.52 19.44
CA GLU A 27 -12.85 -18.22 19.40
C GLU A 27 -13.84 -17.59 18.41
N ARG A 28 -13.77 -16.26 18.23
CA ARG A 28 -14.77 -15.50 17.46
C ARG A 28 -14.33 -15.18 16.03
N TYR A 29 -13.03 -15.04 15.79
CA TYR A 29 -12.49 -14.68 14.47
C TYR A 29 -11.77 -15.86 13.84
N LYS A 30 -11.80 -15.93 12.50
CA LYS A 30 -11.14 -17.00 11.73
C LYS A 30 -9.63 -16.76 11.62
N ILE A 31 -8.94 -16.76 12.75
CA ILE A 31 -7.48 -16.65 12.78
C ILE A 31 -6.87 -18.01 12.48
N THR A 32 -5.99 -18.04 11.49
CA THR A 32 -5.29 -19.26 11.06
C THR A 32 -3.78 -19.13 11.17
N SER A 33 -3.25 -17.92 11.40
CA SER A 33 -1.81 -17.64 11.40
C SER A 33 -1.32 -17.05 12.72
N TRP A 34 -0.09 -17.35 13.10
CA TRP A 34 0.56 -16.73 14.26
C TRP A 34 0.69 -15.22 14.10
N GLY A 35 0.97 -14.76 12.87
CA GLY A 35 1.12 -13.34 12.55
C GLY A 35 -0.14 -12.56 12.90
N SER A 36 -1.31 -13.05 12.50
CA SER A 36 -2.59 -12.39 12.80
C SER A 36 -2.81 -12.23 14.31
N GLY A 37 -2.53 -13.24 15.14
CA GLY A 37 -2.67 -13.10 16.59
C GLY A 37 -1.66 -12.15 17.22
N HIS A 38 -0.42 -12.10 16.72
CA HIS A 38 0.54 -11.07 17.14
C HIS A 38 0.05 -9.66 16.79
N GLU A 39 -0.57 -9.48 15.62
CA GLU A 39 -1.13 -8.19 15.20
C GLU A 39 -2.27 -7.74 16.12
N TYR A 40 -3.23 -8.61 16.44
CA TYR A 40 -4.27 -8.28 17.41
C TYR A 40 -3.71 -7.93 18.79
N THR A 41 -2.67 -8.65 19.23
CA THR A 41 -1.98 -8.35 20.50
C THR A 41 -1.36 -6.95 20.46
N ARG A 42 -0.70 -6.58 19.36
CA ARG A 42 -0.09 -5.27 19.17
C ARG A 42 -1.12 -4.15 19.13
N GLN A 43 -2.22 -4.34 18.40
CA GLN A 43 -3.32 -3.38 18.35
C GLN A 43 -3.96 -3.16 19.71
N PHE A 44 -4.12 -4.22 20.50
CA PHE A 44 -4.62 -4.12 21.87
C PHE A 44 -3.67 -3.34 22.78
N GLN A 45 -2.36 -3.56 22.66
CA GLN A 45 -1.34 -2.79 23.38
C GLN A 45 -1.32 -1.31 22.98
N GLN A 46 -1.52 -1.01 21.69
CA GLN A 46 -1.66 0.36 21.21
C GLN A 46 -2.89 1.03 21.83
N LEU A 47 -4.04 0.35 21.85
CA LEU A 47 -5.26 0.85 22.48
C LEU A 47 -5.03 1.16 23.97
N TYR A 48 -4.43 0.23 24.72
CA TYR A 48 -4.06 0.47 26.12
C TYR A 48 -3.17 1.71 26.28
N THR A 49 -2.16 1.85 25.42
CA THR A 49 -1.21 2.97 25.49
C THR A 49 -1.89 4.29 25.17
N THR A 50 -2.82 4.32 24.21
CA THR A 50 -3.62 5.50 23.88
C THR A 50 -4.53 5.93 25.03
N VAL A 51 -5.11 4.98 25.77
CA VAL A 51 -6.01 5.29 26.89
C VAL A 51 -5.25 5.72 28.15
N ASN A 52 -4.18 5.01 28.51
CA ASN A 52 -3.49 5.20 29.79
C ASN A 52 -2.26 6.12 29.72
N GLY A 53 -1.83 6.51 28.51
CA GLY A 53 -0.63 7.32 28.31
C GLY A 53 0.68 6.63 28.68
N GLN A 54 0.65 5.32 28.92
CA GLN A 54 1.78 4.52 29.38
C GLN A 54 1.78 3.16 28.69
N TYR A 55 2.98 2.60 28.50
CA TYR A 55 3.12 1.26 27.92
C TYR A 55 2.65 0.19 28.90
N MET A 56 2.07 -0.89 28.35
CA MET A 56 1.78 -2.08 29.14
C MET A 56 3.06 -2.64 29.75
N ASN A 57 2.96 -3.21 30.94
CA ASN A 57 4.10 -3.82 31.62
C ASN A 57 4.82 -4.83 30.70
N ARG A 58 6.14 -4.66 30.56
CA ARG A 58 6.96 -5.47 29.66
C ARG A 58 7.00 -6.94 30.06
N ASN A 59 6.94 -7.24 31.36
CA ASN A 59 6.89 -8.61 31.86
C ASN A 59 5.55 -9.27 31.53
N ASP A 60 4.45 -8.57 31.79
CA ASP A 60 3.11 -9.09 31.46
C ASP A 60 2.95 -9.31 29.97
N THR A 61 3.46 -8.38 29.17
CA THR A 61 3.52 -8.52 27.71
C THR A 61 4.25 -9.79 27.28
N LYS A 62 5.43 -10.08 27.87
CA LYS A 62 6.18 -11.32 27.56
C LYS A 62 5.38 -12.57 27.93
N GLU A 63 4.73 -12.57 29.08
CA GLU A 63 3.92 -13.70 29.54
C GLU A 63 2.67 -13.89 28.67
N VAL A 64 2.06 -12.82 28.14
CA VAL A 64 0.98 -12.89 27.15
C VAL A 64 1.45 -13.54 25.86
N TYR A 65 2.60 -13.13 25.32
CA TYR A 65 3.15 -13.76 24.11
C TYR A 65 3.54 -15.23 24.33
N LYS A 66 4.06 -15.57 25.52
CA LYS A 66 4.36 -16.95 25.91
C LYS A 66 3.07 -17.78 25.97
N TYR A 67 2.04 -17.29 26.64
CA TYR A 67 0.72 -17.91 26.70
C TYR A 67 0.13 -18.13 25.31
N TYR A 68 0.17 -17.11 24.43
CA TYR A 68 -0.31 -17.25 23.07
C TYR A 68 0.39 -18.38 22.32
N ARG A 69 1.73 -18.45 22.39
CA ARG A 69 2.52 -19.49 21.69
C ARG A 69 2.37 -20.87 22.30
N SER A 70 2.32 -21.01 23.62
CA SER A 70 2.31 -22.32 24.27
C SER A 70 0.91 -22.90 24.43
N VAL A 71 -0.13 -22.05 24.49
CA VAL A 71 -1.52 -22.47 24.76
C VAL A 71 -2.42 -22.25 23.56
N LEU A 72 -2.50 -21.01 23.06
CA LEU A 72 -3.49 -20.68 22.01
C LEU A 72 -3.11 -21.26 20.65
N VAL A 73 -1.84 -21.20 20.28
CA VAL A 73 -1.35 -21.79 19.02
C VAL A 73 -1.70 -23.28 18.90
N PRO A 74 -1.37 -24.17 19.87
CA PRO A 74 -1.76 -25.57 19.80
C PRO A 74 -3.28 -25.78 19.91
N ARG A 75 -3.96 -25.02 20.78
CA ARG A 75 -5.41 -25.16 21.00
C ARG A 75 -6.23 -24.87 19.75
N PHE A 76 -5.85 -23.85 18.99
CA PHE A 76 -6.58 -23.40 17.79
C PHE A 76 -5.89 -23.78 16.47
N GLY A 77 -4.79 -24.53 16.53
CA GLY A 77 -4.08 -25.02 15.34
C GLY A 77 -3.49 -23.90 14.47
N HIS A 78 -3.12 -22.76 15.06
CA HIS A 78 -2.58 -21.65 14.29
C HIS A 78 -1.25 -22.05 13.64
N ARG A 79 -1.04 -21.64 12.39
CA ARG A 79 0.16 -21.99 11.62
C ARG A 79 1.27 -20.94 11.78
N PRO A 80 2.54 -21.38 11.87
CA PRO A 80 3.68 -20.48 11.74
C PRO A 80 3.68 -19.77 10.38
N PRO A 81 4.19 -18.53 10.31
CA PRO A 81 4.39 -17.87 9.03
C PRO A 81 5.40 -18.66 8.17
N ASN A 82 5.12 -18.75 6.87
CA ASN A 82 6.02 -19.34 5.86
C ASN A 82 6.41 -20.81 6.10
N ILE A 83 5.58 -21.62 6.77
CA ILE A 83 5.87 -23.05 6.99
C ILE A 83 6.04 -23.82 5.67
N ASP A 84 5.26 -23.45 4.65
CA ASP A 84 5.30 -24.04 3.30
C ASP A 84 6.24 -23.26 2.36
N GLY A 85 7.08 -22.38 2.91
CA GLY A 85 7.81 -21.38 2.17
C GLY A 85 6.92 -20.21 1.74
N LYS A 86 7.54 -19.08 1.39
CA LYS A 86 6.80 -18.01 0.71
C LYS A 86 6.58 -18.47 -0.74
N PRO A 87 5.36 -18.38 -1.29
CA PRO A 87 5.17 -18.65 -2.71
C PRO A 87 6.02 -17.66 -3.51
N VAL A 88 7.02 -18.18 -4.23
CA VAL A 88 7.89 -17.40 -5.11
C VAL A 88 7.51 -17.69 -6.54
N LEU A 89 7.34 -16.63 -7.32
CA LEU A 89 7.05 -16.71 -8.73
C LEU A 89 8.34 -17.06 -9.49
N ASN A 90 8.31 -18.08 -10.35
CA ASN A 90 9.44 -18.43 -11.21
C ASN A 90 9.25 -17.85 -12.63
N VAL A 91 10.24 -18.04 -13.51
CA VAL A 91 10.20 -17.51 -14.87
C VAL A 91 9.03 -18.07 -15.68
N ASP A 92 8.70 -19.35 -15.50
CA ASP A 92 7.58 -19.99 -16.20
C ASP A 92 6.23 -19.40 -15.78
N ASN A 93 6.05 -19.16 -14.48
CA ASN A 93 4.85 -18.50 -13.94
C ASN A 93 4.68 -17.09 -14.54
N LEU A 94 5.78 -16.35 -14.69
CA LEU A 94 5.74 -15.01 -15.30
C LEU A 94 5.35 -15.10 -16.77
N ARG A 95 5.93 -16.03 -17.52
CA ARG A 95 5.56 -16.28 -18.92
C ARG A 95 4.08 -16.61 -19.06
N VAL A 96 3.55 -17.50 -18.22
CA VAL A 96 2.12 -17.87 -18.23
C VAL A 96 1.23 -16.66 -17.98
N ILE A 97 1.55 -15.85 -16.97
CA ILE A 97 0.77 -14.64 -16.64
C ILE A 97 0.80 -13.63 -17.79
N LEU A 98 1.96 -13.41 -18.41
CA LEU A 98 2.09 -12.50 -19.56
C LEU A 98 1.28 -13.00 -20.76
N THR A 99 1.36 -14.29 -21.07
CA THR A 99 0.57 -14.89 -22.16
C THR A 99 -0.92 -14.78 -21.90
N PHE A 100 -1.37 -15.08 -20.67
CA PHE A 100 -2.77 -14.94 -20.30
C PHE A 100 -3.26 -13.49 -20.45
N ASN A 101 -2.54 -12.53 -19.88
CA ASN A 101 -2.95 -11.13 -19.91
C ASN A 101 -2.95 -10.53 -21.32
N ILE A 102 -2.03 -10.92 -22.20
CA ILE A 102 -1.96 -10.34 -23.55
C ILE A 102 -2.96 -11.02 -24.47
N ALA A 103 -3.04 -12.36 -24.46
CA ALA A 103 -3.74 -13.13 -25.48
C ALA A 103 -5.17 -13.55 -25.08
N TYR A 104 -5.50 -13.60 -23.78
CA TYR A 104 -6.74 -14.22 -23.31
C TYR A 104 -7.59 -13.34 -22.38
N ASP A 105 -7.01 -12.44 -21.59
CA ASP A 105 -7.79 -11.57 -20.71
C ASP A 105 -8.56 -10.54 -21.55
N THR A 106 -9.88 -10.70 -21.57
CA THR A 106 -10.83 -9.78 -22.21
C THR A 106 -11.79 -9.15 -21.20
N THR A 107 -11.57 -9.40 -19.91
CA THR A 107 -12.57 -9.17 -18.85
C THR A 107 -12.27 -7.95 -18.00
N ILE A 108 -11.08 -7.89 -17.37
CA ILE A 108 -10.73 -6.83 -16.42
C ILE A 108 -10.22 -5.60 -17.16
N PHE A 109 -9.44 -5.81 -18.23
CA PHE A 109 -8.86 -4.74 -19.04
C PHE A 109 -9.30 -4.89 -20.50
N PRO A 110 -10.43 -4.28 -20.90
CA PRO A 110 -10.96 -4.40 -22.26
C PRO A 110 -10.02 -3.74 -23.29
N GLY A 111 -9.33 -2.68 -22.90
CA GLY A 111 -8.35 -1.98 -23.74
C GLY A 111 -7.02 -2.73 -23.83
N GLU A 112 -6.52 -2.93 -25.05
CA GLU A 112 -5.23 -3.57 -25.31
C GLU A 112 -4.06 -2.83 -24.63
N ARG A 113 -4.09 -1.49 -24.67
CA ARG A 113 -3.09 -0.64 -24.00
C ARG A 113 -3.00 -0.92 -22.49
N HIS A 114 -4.12 -1.19 -21.82
CA HIS A 114 -4.11 -1.49 -20.38
C HIS A 114 -3.49 -2.86 -20.08
N ARG A 115 -3.72 -3.85 -20.95
CA ARG A 115 -3.11 -5.19 -20.83
C ARG A 115 -1.60 -5.13 -21.04
N ILE A 116 -1.14 -4.31 -21.99
CA ILE A 116 0.29 -4.04 -22.22
C ILE A 116 0.92 -3.33 -21.01
N ASN A 117 0.26 -2.30 -20.48
CA ASN A 117 0.76 -1.58 -19.30
C ASN A 117 0.88 -2.51 -18.09
N LEU A 118 -0.13 -3.35 -17.84
CA LEU A 118 -0.11 -4.33 -16.76
C LEU A 118 0.99 -5.38 -16.96
N ALA A 119 1.19 -5.87 -18.19
CA ALA A 119 2.29 -6.77 -18.53
C ALA A 119 3.65 -6.12 -18.22
N GLY A 120 3.82 -4.84 -18.56
CA GLY A 120 4.99 -4.04 -18.18
C GLY A 120 5.18 -3.99 -16.67
N CYS A 121 4.10 -3.82 -15.90
CA CYS A 121 4.17 -3.82 -14.44
C CYS A 121 4.67 -5.15 -13.88
N TYR A 122 4.15 -6.28 -14.34
CA TYR A 122 4.65 -7.60 -13.91
C TYR A 122 6.13 -7.78 -14.21
N GLN A 123 6.57 -7.32 -15.38
CA GLN A 123 7.97 -7.46 -15.79
C GLN A 123 8.90 -6.63 -14.91
N LEU A 124 8.53 -5.38 -14.61
CA LEU A 124 9.27 -4.50 -13.71
C LEU A 124 9.34 -5.09 -12.30
N LEU A 125 8.21 -5.51 -11.73
CA LEU A 125 8.16 -6.11 -10.39
C LEU A 125 9.03 -7.37 -10.29
N CYS A 126 9.00 -8.24 -11.30
CA CYS A 126 9.77 -9.49 -11.28
C CYS A 126 11.27 -9.28 -11.45
N TYR A 127 11.71 -8.36 -12.30
CA TYR A 127 13.15 -8.15 -12.54
C TYR A 127 13.82 -7.22 -11.55
N THR A 128 13.09 -6.30 -10.92
CA THR A 128 13.66 -5.33 -9.98
C THR A 128 13.39 -5.68 -8.52
N GLY A 129 12.37 -6.51 -8.26
CA GLY A 129 11.89 -6.74 -6.90
C GLY A 129 11.22 -5.51 -6.27
N ALA A 130 10.86 -4.49 -7.08
CA ALA A 130 10.16 -3.30 -6.62
C ALA A 130 8.85 -3.67 -5.91
N ARG A 131 8.44 -2.84 -4.96
CA ARG A 131 7.13 -3.01 -4.30
C ARG A 131 6.05 -2.50 -5.25
N PRO A 132 4.85 -3.13 -5.28
CA PRO A 132 3.74 -2.64 -6.11
C PRO A 132 3.49 -1.14 -5.95
N ALA A 133 3.44 -0.64 -4.71
CA ALA A 133 3.25 0.79 -4.41
C ALA A 133 4.32 1.71 -5.04
N GLU A 134 5.56 1.25 -5.24
CA GLU A 134 6.60 2.07 -5.89
C GLU A 134 6.32 2.28 -7.39
N LEU A 135 5.55 1.39 -7.99
CA LEU A 135 5.21 1.43 -9.41
C LEU A 135 3.85 2.08 -9.67
N VAL A 136 2.84 1.78 -8.85
CA VAL A 136 1.47 2.31 -9.03
C VAL A 136 1.26 3.64 -8.29
N ASP A 137 1.87 3.81 -7.12
CA ASP A 137 1.78 5.03 -6.31
C ASP A 137 3.05 5.90 -6.47
N GLY A 138 3.77 5.71 -7.58
CA GLY A 138 5.04 6.36 -7.90
C GLY A 138 4.96 7.87 -8.16
N GLU A 139 3.85 8.52 -7.81
CA GLU A 139 3.80 9.98 -7.74
C GLU A 139 4.81 10.44 -6.69
N ARG A 140 6.00 10.86 -7.15
CA ARG A 140 6.89 11.66 -6.32
C ARG A 140 6.07 12.85 -5.82
N GLN A 141 6.03 13.05 -4.49
CA GLN A 141 5.46 14.28 -3.96
C GLN A 141 6.09 15.44 -4.72
N LYS A 142 5.25 16.28 -5.33
CA LYS A 142 5.72 17.48 -6.01
C LYS A 142 6.59 18.24 -5.01
N PRO A 143 7.85 18.58 -5.36
CA PRO A 143 8.68 19.38 -4.49
C PRO A 143 7.91 20.63 -4.07
N LYS A 144 7.81 20.88 -2.77
CA LYS A 144 7.10 22.05 -2.24
C LYS A 144 7.88 23.35 -2.45
N ASP A 145 9.12 23.22 -2.90
CA ASP A 145 10.11 24.28 -2.98
C ASP A 145 10.00 25.10 -4.28
N GLY A 146 8.93 24.91 -5.05
CA GLY A 146 8.66 25.64 -6.29
C GLY A 146 9.50 25.21 -7.50
N SER A 147 10.44 24.27 -7.33
CA SER A 147 11.35 23.82 -8.38
C SER A 147 10.67 23.22 -9.62
N ILE A 148 9.47 22.65 -9.49
CA ILE A 148 8.68 22.21 -10.65
C ILE A 148 8.21 23.39 -11.50
N GLN A 149 7.83 24.52 -10.89
CA GLN A 149 7.41 25.71 -11.62
C GLN A 149 8.60 26.42 -12.26
N GLU A 150 9.76 26.40 -11.60
CA GLU A 150 11.00 26.97 -12.13
C GLU A 150 11.57 26.17 -13.32
N LEU A 151 11.54 24.84 -13.25
CA LEU A 151 12.11 23.97 -14.29
C LEU A 151 11.16 23.70 -15.46
N PHE A 152 9.85 23.67 -15.22
CA PHE A 152 8.84 23.21 -16.18
C PHE A 152 7.60 24.12 -16.29
N GLY A 153 7.59 25.27 -15.61
CA GLY A 153 6.51 26.25 -15.76
C GLY A 153 6.58 27.02 -17.08
N GLN A 154 5.49 27.68 -17.47
CA GLN A 154 5.44 28.52 -18.69
C GLN A 154 6.56 29.57 -18.75
N ASN A 155 7.02 30.05 -17.59
CA ASN A 155 8.11 31.01 -17.47
C ASN A 155 9.50 30.40 -17.74
N ALA A 156 9.68 29.09 -17.55
CA ALA A 156 10.93 28.38 -17.84
C ALA A 156 11.22 28.35 -19.35
N VAL A 157 10.15 28.16 -20.15
CA VAL A 157 10.20 28.20 -21.62
C VAL A 157 10.52 29.62 -22.13
N GLN A 158 10.03 30.64 -21.43
CA GLN A 158 10.36 32.04 -21.74
C GLN A 158 11.80 32.38 -21.38
N SER A 159 12.36 31.85 -20.28
CA SER A 159 13.72 32.18 -19.85
C SER A 159 14.80 31.67 -20.80
N SER A 160 14.56 30.61 -21.58
CA SER A 160 15.48 30.17 -22.64
C SER A 160 15.37 30.98 -23.93
N ALA A 161 14.28 31.73 -24.13
CA ALA A 161 14.09 32.59 -25.30
C ALA A 161 14.62 34.02 -25.08
N SER A 162 14.84 34.43 -23.83
CA SER A 162 15.24 35.81 -23.48
C SER A 162 16.73 36.12 -23.62
N ALA A 163 17.54 35.20 -24.17
CA ALA A 163 18.97 35.40 -24.37
C ALA A 163 19.36 35.65 -25.84
N SER A 164 18.53 36.33 -26.62
CA SER A 164 18.99 37.12 -27.76
C SER A 164 17.87 38.01 -28.31
N SER A 165 17.99 39.31 -28.04
CA SER A 165 17.63 40.44 -28.90
C SER A 165 16.21 40.59 -29.44
N GLU A 166 15.54 41.63 -28.90
CA GLU A 166 14.73 42.65 -29.56
C GLU A 166 13.58 42.23 -30.53
N GLU A 167 12.38 42.66 -30.14
CA GLU A 167 11.17 42.90 -30.95
C GLU A 167 10.42 41.71 -31.59
N GLN A 168 9.32 41.29 -30.95
CA GLN A 168 7.93 41.34 -31.46
C GLN A 168 7.03 40.30 -30.77
N GLU A 169 5.80 40.71 -30.44
CA GLU A 169 4.68 39.84 -30.11
C GLU A 169 4.50 38.78 -31.20
N ALA A 170 4.92 37.55 -30.95
CA ALA A 170 4.59 36.41 -31.80
C ALA A 170 3.44 35.61 -31.18
N PRO A 171 2.31 35.41 -31.87
CA PRO A 171 1.22 34.59 -31.37
C PRO A 171 1.67 33.13 -31.32
N ALA A 172 1.18 32.38 -30.33
CA ALA A 172 1.45 30.96 -30.20
C ALA A 172 1.25 30.23 -31.54
N ASP A 173 2.33 29.58 -32.01
CA ASP A 173 2.39 28.86 -33.28
C ASP A 173 1.20 27.90 -33.41
N GLU A 174 0.59 27.88 -34.61
CA GLU A 174 -0.56 27.03 -34.95
C GLU A 174 -0.29 25.57 -34.59
N GLN A 175 0.95 25.10 -34.73
CA GLN A 175 1.33 23.74 -34.34
C GLN A 175 1.23 23.51 -32.82
N SER A 176 1.49 24.52 -32.00
CA SER A 176 1.36 24.45 -30.54
C SER A 176 -0.10 24.43 -30.10
N LYS A 177 -0.99 25.10 -30.84
CA LYS A 177 -2.45 25.02 -30.61
C LYS A 177 -3.01 23.67 -31.05
N VAL A 178 -2.54 23.14 -32.18
CA VAL A 178 -2.90 21.80 -32.66
C VAL A 178 -2.42 20.71 -31.69
N LEU A 179 -1.18 20.82 -31.19
CA LEU A 179 -0.63 19.88 -30.21
C LEU A 179 -1.43 19.90 -28.90
N ASN A 180 -1.78 21.09 -28.37
CA ASN A 180 -2.62 21.19 -27.18
C ASN A 180 -4.05 20.67 -27.44
N GLY A 181 -4.61 20.91 -28.63
CA GLY A 181 -5.89 20.36 -29.03
C GLY A 181 -5.90 18.82 -29.04
N LEU A 182 -4.84 18.20 -29.56
CA LEU A 182 -4.66 16.75 -29.59
C LEU A 182 -4.50 16.17 -28.16
N LEU A 183 -3.73 16.84 -27.30
CA LEU A 183 -3.52 16.42 -25.90
C LEU A 183 -4.80 16.53 -25.05
N CYS A 184 -5.62 17.55 -25.29
CA CYS A 184 -6.93 17.71 -24.63
C CYS A 184 -7.96 16.68 -25.12
N GLN A 185 -7.87 16.20 -26.36
CA GLN A 185 -8.74 15.14 -26.87
C GLN A 185 -8.42 13.76 -26.29
N GLU A 186 -7.14 13.43 -26.08
CA GLU A 186 -6.76 12.15 -25.43
C GLU A 186 -7.13 12.11 -23.93
N THR A 187 -7.23 13.26 -23.26
CA THR A 187 -7.54 13.34 -21.82
C THR A 187 -9.03 13.52 -21.52
N GLY A 188 -9.84 13.87 -22.52
CA GLY A 188 -11.28 14.15 -22.37
C GLY A 188 -12.24 12.96 -22.56
N THR A 189 -11.76 11.75 -22.88
CA THR A 189 -12.64 10.58 -23.18
C THR A 189 -12.93 9.66 -21.98
N TRP A 190 -12.78 10.15 -20.74
CA TRP A 190 -13.16 9.43 -19.51
C TRP A 190 -14.35 10.07 -18.77
N ALA A 191 -15.33 10.60 -19.50
CA ALA A 191 -16.60 11.03 -18.93
C ALA A 191 -17.80 10.76 -19.86
N SER A 192 -18.09 9.49 -20.11
CA SER A 192 -19.45 8.92 -20.19
C SER A 192 -19.38 7.40 -20.20
#